data_AF-Q74MX2-F1
#
_entry.id   AF-Q74MX2-F1
#
_cell.length_a   1.000
_cell.length_b   1.000
_cell.length_c   1.000
_cell.angle_alpha   90.00
_cell.angle_beta   90.00
_cell.angle_gamma   90.00
#
_symmetry.space_group_name_H-M   'P 1'
#
loop_
_entity.id
_entity.type
_entity.pdbx_description
1 polymer ?
#
loop_
_entity_poly.entity_id
_entity_poly.type
_entity_poly.pdbx_seq_one_letter_code
_entity_poly.pdbx_strand_id
1 'polypeptide(L)'
;MEDPLIKILKQFSIEDAKYVEYNLDRQFLALKENPKPVGLVIANALISYQLTMPGERYWELFAKKVNSFNDLYDFVKKYNPRFLSNKLKRLERFKPYIDIIEQNREHYYENMVALNKFLAKIMNQNIYDKTIVFSIKMFAYAMRALGYKFKPFPFEIAIPLDYRLKKINPDLNYWFYVSKQTNIPPLHIDSLIWPIFRIKNLPKKFALLKEYLSNL
;
A
#
# COMPACT_ATOMS: atom_id res chain seq x y z
N MET A 1 -12.61 -26.20 -12.74
CA MET A 1 -12.94 -24.91 -13.38
C MET A 1 -11.85 -23.92 -13.01
N GLU A 2 -11.39 -23.11 -13.97
CA GLU A 2 -10.43 -22.03 -13.69
C GLU A 2 -11.09 -20.96 -12.81
N ASP A 3 -10.38 -20.47 -11.80
CA ASP A 3 -10.86 -19.40 -10.93
C ASP A 3 -11.23 -18.15 -11.76
N PRO A 4 -12.46 -17.61 -11.63
CA PRO A 4 -12.91 -16.47 -12.44
C PRO A 4 -12.05 -15.22 -12.29
N LEU A 5 -11.55 -14.93 -11.07
CA LEU A 5 -10.68 -13.79 -10.83
C LEU A 5 -9.34 -13.99 -11.53
N ILE A 6 -8.76 -15.18 -11.46
CA ILE A 6 -7.51 -15.49 -12.17
C ILE A 6 -7.68 -15.32 -13.67
N LYS A 7 -8.79 -15.81 -14.24
CA LYS A 7 -9.09 -15.65 -15.68
C LYS A 7 -9.19 -14.18 -16.08
N ILE A 8 -9.78 -13.32 -15.24
CA ILE A 8 -9.84 -11.88 -15.48
C ILE A 8 -8.45 -11.24 -15.35
N LEU A 9 -7.73 -11.54 -14.26
CA LEU A 9 -6.43 -10.93 -13.96
C LEU A 9 -5.35 -11.31 -14.98
N LYS A 10 -5.43 -12.46 -15.64
CA LYS A 10 -4.55 -12.85 -16.75
C LYS A 10 -4.58 -11.89 -17.96
N GLN A 11 -5.59 -11.03 -18.06
CA GLN A 11 -5.68 -10.00 -19.11
C GLN A 11 -4.88 -8.73 -18.78
N PHE A 12 -4.37 -8.63 -17.55
CA PHE A 12 -3.61 -7.49 -17.06
C PHE A 12 -2.12 -7.81 -17.03
N SER A 13 -1.33 -6.75 -17.09
CA SER A 13 0.12 -6.76 -16.98
C SER A 13 0.58 -5.85 -15.84
N ILE A 14 1.87 -5.88 -15.55
CA ILE A 14 2.49 -4.94 -14.62
C ILE A 14 2.31 -3.48 -15.09
N GLU A 15 2.30 -3.22 -16.41
CA GLU A 15 2.05 -1.88 -16.95
C GLU A 15 0.61 -1.42 -16.72
N ASP A 16 -0.36 -2.33 -16.73
CA ASP A 16 -1.74 -1.99 -16.37
C ASP A 16 -1.86 -1.66 -14.87
N ALA A 17 -1.20 -2.43 -14.00
CA ALA A 17 -1.14 -2.14 -12.58
C ALA A 17 -0.49 -0.77 -12.35
N LYS A 18 0.65 -0.50 -12.98
CA LYS A 18 1.34 0.80 -12.95
C LYS A 18 0.44 1.94 -13.45
N TYR A 19 -0.34 1.75 -14.52
CA TYR A 19 -1.29 2.75 -14.98
C TYR A 19 -2.30 3.11 -13.88
N VAL A 20 -2.85 2.10 -13.20
CA VAL A 20 -3.77 2.32 -12.07
C VAL A 20 -3.04 3.06 -10.93
N GLU A 21 -1.84 2.63 -10.55
CA GLU A 21 -1.06 3.25 -9.49
C GLU A 21 -0.77 4.73 -9.78
N TYR A 22 -0.33 5.06 -11.00
CA TYR A 22 0.13 6.41 -11.34
C TYR A 22 -0.99 7.40 -11.65
N ASN A 23 -2.13 6.91 -12.14
CA ASN A 23 -3.17 7.78 -12.69
C ASN A 23 -4.49 7.72 -11.91
N LEU A 24 -4.70 6.67 -11.12
CA LEU A 24 -6.00 6.39 -10.52
C LEU A 24 -5.93 6.22 -8.99
N ASP A 25 -4.83 5.71 -8.44
CA ASP A 25 -4.67 5.54 -7.00
C ASP A 25 -4.50 6.91 -6.30
N ARG A 26 -5.56 7.36 -5.65
CA ARG A 26 -5.61 8.63 -4.91
C ARG A 26 -4.52 8.75 -3.84
N GLN A 27 -4.04 7.65 -3.29
CA GLN A 27 -2.96 7.67 -2.30
C GLN A 27 -1.62 8.02 -2.96
N PHE A 28 -1.36 7.48 -4.16
CA PHE A 28 -0.19 7.86 -4.95
C PHE A 28 -0.31 9.31 -5.42
N LEU A 29 -1.47 9.70 -5.97
CA LEU A 29 -1.70 11.06 -6.45
C LEU A 29 -1.49 12.10 -5.34
N ALA A 30 -1.98 11.83 -4.13
CA ALA A 30 -1.76 12.70 -2.98
C ALA A 30 -0.27 12.87 -2.64
N LEU A 31 0.50 11.78 -2.65
CA LEU A 31 1.95 11.84 -2.42
C LEU A 31 2.71 12.47 -3.58
N LYS A 32 2.24 12.33 -4.83
CA LYS A 32 2.85 12.97 -5.99
C LYS A 32 2.64 14.49 -5.98
N GLU A 33 1.45 14.95 -5.59
CA GLU A 33 1.14 16.38 -5.46
C GLU A 33 1.90 17.02 -4.29
N ASN A 34 2.06 16.29 -3.18
CA ASN A 34 2.77 16.76 -1.99
C ASN A 34 3.79 15.72 -1.51
N PRO A 35 4.97 15.60 -2.17
CA PRO A 35 5.98 14.62 -1.80
C PRO A 35 6.43 14.77 -0.35
N LYS A 36 6.69 13.63 0.30
CA LYS A 36 7.09 13.54 1.72
C LYS A 36 8.37 12.72 1.88
N PRO A 37 9.15 12.97 2.96
CA PRO A 37 10.22 12.07 3.36
C PRO A 37 9.70 10.63 3.51
N VAL A 38 10.49 9.66 3.06
CA VAL A 38 10.04 8.26 3.00
C VAL A 38 9.82 7.69 4.40
N GLY A 39 10.63 8.10 5.38
CA GLY A 39 10.44 7.71 6.78
C GLY A 39 9.09 8.16 7.32
N LEU A 40 8.63 9.36 6.96
CA LEU A 40 7.33 9.89 7.38
C LEU A 40 6.17 9.16 6.72
N VAL A 41 6.30 8.78 5.45
CA VAL A 41 5.32 7.96 4.74
C VAL A 41 5.19 6.57 5.36
N ILE A 42 6.30 5.92 5.68
CA ILE A 42 6.29 4.61 6.34
C ILE A 42 5.66 4.72 7.73
N ALA A 43 6.02 5.73 8.52
CA ALA A 43 5.41 5.97 9.83
C ALA A 43 3.88 6.05 9.74
N ASN A 44 3.36 6.83 8.79
CA ASN A 44 1.93 6.96 8.57
C ASN A 44 1.30 5.64 8.09
N ALA A 45 1.96 4.89 7.21
CA ALA A 45 1.47 3.60 6.72
C ALA A 45 1.38 2.55 7.84
N LEU A 46 2.35 2.51 8.76
CA LEU A 46 2.36 1.59 9.90
C LEU A 46 1.18 1.78 10.85
N ILE A 47 0.54 2.96 10.85
CA ILE A 47 -0.63 3.30 11.67
C ILE A 47 -1.93 3.41 10.86
N SER A 48 -1.88 3.16 9.54
CA SER A 48 -3.02 3.26 8.62
C SER A 48 -3.96 2.06 8.69
N TYR A 49 -4.43 1.74 9.90
CA TYR A 49 -5.39 0.67 10.16
C TYR A 49 -6.55 1.14 11.04
N GLN A 50 -7.71 0.49 10.88
CA GLN A 50 -8.92 0.81 11.64
C GLN A 50 -9.27 2.32 11.55
N LEU A 51 -9.15 2.87 10.34
CA LEU A 51 -9.41 4.28 10.07
C LEU A 51 -10.87 4.62 10.34
N THR A 52 -11.14 5.83 10.81
CA THR A 52 -12.50 6.37 11.00
C THR A 52 -13.04 7.05 9.74
N MET A 53 -12.29 7.01 8.63
CA MET A 53 -12.64 7.61 7.36
C MET A 53 -12.08 6.79 6.19
N PRO A 54 -12.51 7.06 4.94
CA PRO A 54 -11.91 6.44 3.76
C PRO A 54 -10.39 6.62 3.72
N GLY A 55 -9.67 5.55 3.39
CA GLY A 55 -8.20 5.57 3.35
C GLY A 55 -7.63 6.61 2.39
N GLU A 56 -8.29 6.82 1.25
CA GLU A 56 -7.91 7.82 0.26
C GLU A 56 -7.97 9.24 0.86
N ARG A 57 -9.08 9.56 1.55
CA ARG A 57 -9.24 10.86 2.21
C ARG A 57 -8.22 11.05 3.34
N TYR A 58 -7.90 9.98 4.07
CA TYR A 58 -6.88 10.01 5.10
C TYR A 58 -5.49 10.35 4.53
N TRP A 59 -5.09 9.69 3.45
CA TRP A 59 -3.81 9.94 2.78
C TRP A 59 -3.73 11.31 2.10
N GLU A 60 -4.83 11.80 1.52
CA GLU A 60 -4.92 13.18 1.01
C GLU A 60 -4.72 14.22 2.12
N LEU A 61 -5.33 14.01 3.29
CA LEU A 61 -5.15 14.88 4.45
C LEU A 61 -3.73 14.80 5.01
N PHE A 62 -3.15 13.61 5.07
CA PHE A 62 -1.76 13.42 5.49
C PHE A 62 -0.80 14.20 4.59
N ALA A 63 -0.91 14.00 3.27
CA ALA A 63 -0.05 14.64 2.29
C ALA A 63 -0.12 16.18 2.36
N LYS A 64 -1.31 16.74 2.64
CA LYS A 64 -1.50 18.19 2.75
C LYS A 64 -1.08 18.79 4.09
N LYS A 65 -1.14 18.04 5.19
CA LYS A 65 -1.07 18.60 6.55
C LYS A 65 0.13 18.19 7.38
N VAL A 66 0.83 17.13 7.00
CA VAL A 66 1.92 16.56 7.80
C VAL A 66 3.25 16.85 7.10
N ASN A 67 4.11 17.63 7.72
CA ASN A 67 5.45 17.97 7.21
C ASN A 67 6.57 17.47 8.13
N SER A 68 6.25 17.19 9.39
CA SER A 68 7.17 16.67 10.38
C SER A 68 6.61 15.42 11.09
N PHE A 69 7.48 14.70 11.79
CA PHE A 69 7.05 13.59 12.64
C PHE A 69 6.17 14.07 13.81
N ASN A 70 6.39 15.28 14.33
CA ASN A 70 5.54 15.87 15.36
C ASN A 70 4.13 16.17 14.81
N ASP A 71 4.03 16.69 13.59
CA ASP A 71 2.74 16.91 12.93
C ASP A 71 1.95 15.59 12.82
N LEU A 72 2.64 14.47 12.61
CA LEU A 72 2.02 13.15 12.51
C LEU A 72 1.35 12.73 13.83
N TYR A 73 1.89 13.10 15.01
CA TYR A 73 1.25 12.83 16.30
C TYR A 73 -0.08 13.57 16.43
N ASP A 74 -0.11 14.85 16.08
CA ASP A 74 -1.34 15.63 16.21
C ASP A 74 -2.33 15.26 15.12
N PHE A 75 -1.83 14.92 13.94
CA PHE A 75 -2.62 14.39 12.85
C PHE A 75 -3.34 13.08 13.21
N VAL A 76 -2.65 12.10 13.82
CA VAL A 76 -3.26 10.82 14.18
C VAL A 76 -4.33 11.00 15.27
N LYS A 77 -4.09 11.87 16.26
CA LYS A 77 -5.09 12.19 17.31
C LYS A 77 -6.38 12.73 16.69
N LYS A 78 -6.27 13.57 15.66
CA LYS A 78 -7.43 14.23 15.03
C LYS A 78 -8.14 13.36 13.99
N TYR A 79 -7.40 12.68 13.13
CA TYR A 79 -7.95 12.05 11.92
C TYR A 79 -7.97 10.52 11.97
N ASN A 80 -7.32 9.90 12.96
CA ASN A 80 -7.26 8.46 13.10
C ASN A 80 -7.25 7.98 14.58
N PRO A 81 -8.18 8.46 15.43
CA PRO A 81 -8.13 8.28 16.89
C PRO A 81 -8.48 6.86 17.39
N ARG A 82 -9.04 6.00 16.53
CA ARG A 82 -9.40 4.63 16.95
C ARG A 82 -8.14 3.83 17.28
N PHE A 83 -8.06 3.18 18.44
CA PHE A 83 -6.84 2.53 18.93
C PHE A 83 -5.63 3.48 18.99
N LEU A 84 -5.86 4.75 19.35
CA LEU A 84 -4.83 5.80 19.39
C LEU A 84 -3.60 5.37 20.19
N SER A 85 -3.76 4.83 21.40
CA SER A 85 -2.64 4.42 22.25
C SER A 85 -1.72 3.40 21.56
N ASN A 86 -2.29 2.42 20.86
CA ASN A 86 -1.53 1.46 20.07
C ASN A 86 -0.80 2.14 18.89
N LYS A 87 -1.46 3.08 18.20
CA LYS A 87 -0.85 3.82 17.09
C LYS A 87 0.31 4.69 17.55
N LEU A 88 0.15 5.40 18.67
CA LEU A 88 1.21 6.20 19.27
C LEU A 88 2.41 5.33 19.69
N LYS A 89 2.16 4.18 20.34
CA LYS A 89 3.24 3.22 20.67
C LYS A 89 4.00 2.73 19.43
N ARG A 90 3.32 2.54 18.30
CA ARG A 90 3.95 2.15 17.04
C ARG A 90 4.79 3.29 16.46
N LEU A 91 4.32 4.53 16.53
CA LEU A 91 5.11 5.71 16.14
C LEU A 91 6.36 5.83 17.00
N GLU A 92 6.25 5.76 18.33
CA GLU A 92 7.42 5.81 19.24
C GLU A 92 8.44 4.73 18.91
N ARG A 93 7.99 3.51 18.65
CA ARG A 93 8.88 2.40 18.27
C ARG A 93 9.60 2.66 16.95
N PHE A 94 8.92 3.30 16.00
CA PHE A 94 9.48 3.58 14.67
C PHE A 94 10.38 4.82 14.64
N LYS A 95 10.12 5.81 15.51
CA LYS A 95 10.79 7.11 15.54
C LYS A 95 12.32 7.06 15.39
N PRO A 96 13.07 6.18 16.10
CA PRO A 96 14.54 6.14 16.00
C PRO A 96 15.06 5.72 14.61
N TYR A 97 14.21 5.15 13.76
CA TYR A 97 14.60 4.57 12.47
C TYR A 97 14.28 5.48 11.28
N ILE A 98 13.68 6.65 11.50
CA ILE A 98 13.29 7.58 10.42
C ILE A 98 14.52 7.98 9.59
N ASP A 99 15.56 8.51 10.26
CA ASP A 99 16.74 9.02 9.58
C ASP A 99 17.56 7.88 8.95
N ILE A 100 17.60 6.72 9.60
CA ILE A 100 18.23 5.50 9.06
C ILE A 100 17.55 5.10 7.75
N ILE A 101 16.22 5.10 7.71
CA ILE A 101 15.47 4.77 6.50
C ILE A 101 15.68 5.82 5.41
N GLU A 102 15.68 7.11 5.77
CA GLU A 102 15.88 8.19 4.80
C GLU A 102 17.26 8.13 4.16
N GLN A 103 18.31 7.89 4.96
CA GLN A 103 19.69 7.74 4.49
C GLN A 103 19.90 6.49 3.62
N ASN A 104 19.13 5.42 3.85
CA ASN A 104 19.25 4.15 3.13
C ASN A 104 18.13 3.91 2.10
N ARG A 105 17.36 4.94 1.76
CA ARG A 105 16.14 4.80 0.94
C ARG A 105 16.41 4.20 -0.45
N GLU A 106 17.53 4.55 -1.08
CA GLU A 106 17.89 4.02 -2.40
C GLU A 106 18.18 2.52 -2.33
N HIS A 107 18.98 2.10 -1.33
CA HIS A 107 19.25 0.69 -1.07
C HIS A 107 17.95 -0.10 -0.81
N TYR A 108 17.04 0.45 -0.02
CA TYR A 108 15.75 -0.18 0.26
C TYR A 108 14.79 -0.17 -0.93
N TYR A 109 14.88 0.80 -1.83
CA TYR A 109 14.10 0.79 -3.07
C TYR A 109 14.64 -0.25 -4.06
N GLU A 110 15.96 -0.43 -4.09
CA GLU A 110 16.58 -1.50 -4.85
C GLU A 110 16.26 -2.89 -4.28
N ASN A 111 16.13 -3.01 -2.95
CA ASN A 111 15.78 -4.25 -2.26
C ASN A 111 14.62 -4.06 -1.28
N MET A 112 13.40 -4.01 -1.81
CA MET A 112 12.18 -3.85 -1.00
C MET A 112 11.93 -5.02 -0.03
N VAL A 113 12.46 -6.22 -0.31
CA VAL A 113 12.38 -7.38 0.60
C VAL A 113 13.21 -7.13 1.87
N ALA A 114 14.38 -6.49 1.73
CA ALA A 114 15.20 -6.10 2.88
C ALA A 114 14.46 -5.10 3.78
N LEU A 115 13.81 -4.09 3.19
CA LEU A 115 12.98 -3.15 3.96
C LEU A 115 11.82 -3.87 4.65
N ASN A 116 11.14 -4.81 3.97
CA ASN A 116 10.05 -5.58 4.54
C ASN A 116 10.47 -6.34 5.81
N LYS A 117 11.61 -7.04 5.74
CA LYS A 117 12.20 -7.76 6.87
C LYS A 117 12.62 -6.80 7.99
N PHE A 118 13.20 -5.66 7.63
CA PHE A 118 13.59 -4.64 8.59
C PHE A 118 12.37 -4.09 9.36
N LEU A 119 11.32 -3.68 8.65
CA LEU A 119 10.08 -3.18 9.26
C LEU A 119 9.39 -4.25 10.14
N ALA A 120 9.35 -5.50 9.68
CA ALA A 120 8.82 -6.60 10.48
C ALA A 120 9.59 -6.78 11.79
N LYS A 121 10.93 -6.75 11.73
CA LYS A 121 11.80 -6.87 12.90
C LYS A 121 11.60 -5.72 13.88
N ILE A 122 11.68 -4.46 13.42
CA ILE A 122 11.52 -3.30 14.33
C ILE A 122 10.13 -3.29 14.95
N MET A 123 9.10 -3.74 14.23
CA MET A 123 7.73 -3.74 14.74
C MET A 123 7.36 -4.97 15.54
N ASN A 124 8.24 -5.98 15.62
CA ASN A 124 7.94 -7.31 16.16
C ASN A 124 6.65 -7.90 15.54
N GLN A 125 6.62 -7.92 14.22
CA GLN A 125 5.47 -8.33 13.41
C GLN A 125 5.88 -9.37 12.36
N ASN A 126 4.90 -10.07 11.80
CA ASN A 126 5.15 -10.97 10.68
C ASN A 126 5.43 -10.16 9.40
N ILE A 127 6.35 -10.64 8.56
CA ILE A 127 6.66 -10.04 7.25
C ILE A 127 5.45 -9.97 6.31
N TYR A 128 4.38 -10.71 6.60
CA TYR A 128 3.13 -10.76 5.86
C TYR A 128 2.00 -9.95 6.50
N ASP A 129 2.24 -9.34 7.67
CA ASP A 129 1.21 -8.51 8.31
C ASP A 129 0.81 -7.35 7.40
N LYS A 130 -0.51 -7.15 7.25
CA LYS A 130 -1.09 -6.12 6.37
C LYS A 130 -0.37 -4.77 6.48
N THR A 131 -0.13 -4.30 7.71
CA THR A 131 0.49 -2.98 7.94
C THR A 131 1.94 -2.93 7.50
N ILE A 132 2.67 -4.05 7.57
CA ILE A 132 4.07 -4.14 7.14
C ILE A 132 4.13 -4.10 5.62
N VAL A 133 3.41 -4.98 4.93
CA VAL A 133 3.41 -5.02 3.45
C VAL A 133 2.80 -3.76 2.83
N PHE A 134 1.77 -3.18 3.46
CA PHE A 134 1.22 -1.89 3.04
C PHE A 134 2.24 -0.75 3.19
N SER A 135 3.09 -0.79 4.22
CA SER A 135 4.16 0.21 4.38
C SER A 135 5.19 0.12 3.26
N ILE A 136 5.47 -1.07 2.72
CA ILE A 136 6.34 -1.23 1.55
C ILE A 136 5.70 -0.64 0.29
N LYS A 137 4.40 -0.87 0.07
CA LYS A 137 3.67 -0.25 -1.03
C LYS A 137 3.77 1.28 -0.97
N MET A 138 3.51 1.86 0.19
CA MET A 138 3.54 3.30 0.38
C MET A 138 4.96 3.88 0.32
N PHE A 139 5.97 3.14 0.78
CA PHE A 139 7.38 3.49 0.58
C PHE A 139 7.73 3.60 -0.92
N ALA A 140 7.37 2.61 -1.73
CA ALA A 140 7.63 2.66 -3.17
C ALA A 140 6.88 3.80 -3.84
N TYR A 141 5.65 4.08 -3.43
CA TYR A 141 4.89 5.24 -3.89
C TYR A 141 5.61 6.55 -3.57
N ALA A 142 6.16 6.69 -2.37
CA ALA A 142 6.94 7.86 -1.98
C ALA A 142 8.22 8.02 -2.81
N MET A 143 8.99 6.93 -3.01
CA MET A 143 10.17 6.94 -3.89
C MET A 143 9.81 7.39 -5.31
N ARG A 144 8.74 6.85 -5.88
CA ARG A 144 8.26 7.23 -7.22
C ARG A 144 7.75 8.67 -7.28
N ALA A 145 7.08 9.15 -6.23
CA ALA A 145 6.66 10.55 -6.12
C ALA A 145 7.86 11.51 -6.03
N LEU A 146 8.99 11.06 -5.49
CA LEU A 146 10.27 11.78 -5.47
C LEU A 146 11.04 11.70 -6.82
N GLY A 147 10.46 11.08 -7.86
CA GLY A 147 11.04 11.04 -9.20
C GLY A 147 11.87 9.80 -9.52
N TYR A 148 11.94 8.81 -8.62
CA TYR A 148 12.64 7.56 -8.90
C TYR A 148 11.91 6.73 -9.96
N LYS A 149 12.66 6.04 -10.80
CA LYS A 149 12.13 5.17 -11.86
C LYS A 149 11.22 4.09 -11.26
N PHE A 150 10.19 3.71 -12.01
CA PHE A 150 9.31 2.61 -11.62
C PHE A 150 10.10 1.31 -11.47
N LYS A 151 9.97 0.69 -10.29
CA LYS A 151 10.47 -0.65 -10.00
C LYS A 151 9.30 -1.54 -9.56
N PRO A 152 9.07 -2.69 -10.20
CA PRO A 152 8.03 -3.62 -9.79
C PRO A 152 8.23 -4.08 -8.34
N PHE A 153 7.13 -4.35 -7.64
CA PHE A 153 7.21 -4.96 -6.33
C PHE A 153 7.76 -6.40 -6.43
N PRO A 154 8.53 -6.88 -5.45
CA PRO A 154 8.95 -8.28 -5.37
C PRO A 154 7.76 -9.22 -5.17
N PHE A 155 7.83 -10.43 -5.74
CA PHE A 155 6.78 -11.45 -5.62
C PHE A 155 6.64 -12.01 -4.20
N GLU A 156 7.69 -11.89 -3.39
CA GLU A 156 7.78 -12.37 -2.01
C GLU A 156 6.98 -11.49 -1.02
N ILE A 157 6.65 -10.26 -1.42
CA ILE A 157 5.90 -9.33 -0.56
C ILE A 157 4.41 -9.58 -0.76
N ALA A 158 3.75 -10.02 0.31
CA ALA A 158 2.36 -10.40 0.28
C ALA A 158 1.41 -9.22 0.02
N ILE A 159 0.18 -9.54 -0.37
CA ILE A 159 -0.89 -8.56 -0.51
C ILE A 159 -1.32 -8.03 0.87
N PRO A 160 -1.63 -6.73 1.05
CA PRO A 160 -2.13 -6.18 2.31
C PRO A 160 -3.57 -6.64 2.60
N LEU A 161 -3.71 -7.90 3.04
CA LEU A 161 -5.00 -8.59 3.21
C LEU A 161 -5.96 -7.85 4.15
N ASP A 162 -6.81 -7.01 3.57
CA ASP A 162 -7.83 -6.22 4.26
C ASP A 162 -9.22 -6.84 4.15
N TYR A 163 -10.23 -6.18 4.72
CA TYR A 163 -11.59 -6.73 4.73
C TYR A 163 -12.16 -6.98 3.32
N ARG A 164 -11.78 -6.20 2.31
CA ARG A 164 -12.28 -6.37 0.92
C ARG A 164 -11.61 -7.57 0.28
N LEU A 165 -10.30 -7.68 0.43
CA LEU A 165 -9.57 -8.86 -0.08
C LEU A 165 -10.06 -10.12 0.62
N LYS A 166 -10.36 -10.07 1.92
CA LYS A 166 -10.94 -11.19 2.66
C LYS A 166 -12.34 -11.60 2.19
N LYS A 167 -13.12 -10.70 1.59
CA LYS A 167 -14.41 -11.04 0.96
C LYS A 167 -14.22 -11.89 -0.31
N ILE A 168 -13.12 -11.67 -1.04
CA ILE A 168 -12.77 -12.47 -2.21
C ILE A 168 -12.21 -13.81 -1.74
N ASN A 169 -11.11 -13.76 -0.97
CA ASN A 169 -10.51 -14.94 -0.37
C ASN A 169 -9.67 -14.56 0.87
N PRO A 170 -9.95 -15.12 2.05
CA PRO A 170 -9.24 -14.80 3.28
C PRO A 170 -7.88 -15.51 3.43
N ASP A 171 -7.54 -16.48 2.57
CA ASP A 171 -6.25 -17.18 2.63
C ASP A 171 -5.16 -16.37 1.90
N LEU A 172 -4.05 -16.09 2.60
CA LEU A 172 -2.91 -15.43 1.99
C LEU A 172 -2.25 -16.28 0.89
N ASN A 173 -2.25 -17.60 1.03
CA ASN A 173 -1.68 -18.51 0.03
C ASN A 173 -2.45 -18.47 -1.29
N TYR A 174 -3.76 -18.20 -1.24
CA TYR A 174 -4.55 -17.96 -2.44
C TYR A 174 -3.99 -16.76 -3.23
N TRP A 175 -3.64 -15.67 -2.56
CA TRP A 175 -3.11 -14.48 -3.23
C TRP A 175 -1.72 -14.69 -3.83
N PHE A 176 -0.86 -15.49 -3.17
CA PHE A 176 0.39 -15.95 -3.78
C PHE A 176 0.14 -16.85 -5.00
N TYR A 177 -0.88 -17.72 -4.93
CA TYR A 177 -1.28 -18.54 -6.06
C TYR A 177 -1.79 -17.69 -7.24
N VAL A 178 -2.67 -16.71 -7.00
CA VAL A 178 -3.12 -15.74 -8.02
C VAL A 178 -1.93 -15.00 -8.63
N SER A 179 -0.98 -14.56 -7.81
CA SER A 179 0.25 -13.90 -8.27
C SER A 179 1.06 -14.79 -9.21
N LYS A 180 1.25 -16.06 -8.84
CA LYS A 180 1.94 -17.04 -9.69
C LYS A 180 1.20 -17.30 -11.00
N GLN A 181 -0.12 -17.40 -10.98
CA GLN A 181 -0.93 -17.70 -12.18
C GLN A 181 -1.04 -16.52 -13.15
N THR A 182 -0.93 -15.29 -12.64
CA THR A 182 -1.06 -14.05 -13.44
C THR A 182 0.30 -13.44 -13.80
N ASN A 183 1.39 -13.89 -13.15
CA ASN A 183 2.71 -13.27 -13.21
C ASN A 183 2.69 -11.77 -12.82
N ILE A 184 1.84 -11.42 -11.85
CA ILE A 184 1.73 -10.06 -11.29
C ILE A 184 2.05 -10.13 -9.80
N PRO A 185 3.01 -9.35 -9.28
CA PRO A 185 3.33 -9.32 -7.86
C PRO A 185 2.11 -8.99 -6.98
N PRO A 186 2.00 -9.54 -5.74
CA PRO A 186 0.80 -9.38 -4.92
C PRO A 186 0.45 -7.91 -4.62
N LEU A 187 1.45 -7.05 -4.40
CA LEU A 187 1.22 -5.61 -4.20
C LEU A 187 0.68 -4.89 -5.44
N HIS A 188 0.98 -5.37 -6.65
CA HIS A 188 0.39 -4.85 -7.88
C HIS A 188 -1.03 -5.39 -8.10
N ILE A 189 -1.32 -6.63 -7.67
CA ILE A 189 -2.69 -7.15 -7.64
C ILE A 189 -3.57 -6.30 -6.71
N ASP A 190 -3.06 -5.91 -5.53
CA ASP A 190 -3.76 -4.95 -4.66
C ASP A 190 -4.11 -3.68 -5.41
N SER A 191 -3.15 -3.10 -6.14
CA SER A 191 -3.38 -1.89 -6.94
C SER A 191 -4.41 -2.07 -8.05
N LEU A 192 -4.58 -3.27 -8.61
CA LEU A 192 -5.65 -3.55 -9.56
C LEU A 192 -7.02 -3.66 -8.87
N ILE A 193 -7.10 -4.30 -7.71
CA ILE A 193 -8.39 -4.55 -7.05
C ILE A 193 -8.92 -3.30 -6.34
N TRP A 194 -8.05 -2.58 -5.63
CA TRP A 194 -8.44 -1.60 -4.62
C TRP A 194 -9.09 -0.33 -5.20
N PRO A 195 -8.49 0.35 -6.20
CA PRO A 195 -9.04 1.60 -6.74
C PRO A 195 -10.27 1.36 -7.61
N ILE A 196 -10.36 0.19 -8.24
CA ILE A 196 -11.43 -0.13 -9.20
C ILE A 196 -12.82 -0.07 -8.57
N PHE A 197 -12.95 -0.44 -7.29
CA PHE A 197 -14.21 -0.36 -6.53
C PHE A 197 -14.87 1.02 -6.54
N ARG A 198 -14.12 2.11 -6.74
CA ARG A 198 -14.62 3.48 -6.51
C ARG A 198 -14.51 4.41 -7.71
N ILE A 199 -13.87 3.96 -8.79
CA ILE A 199 -13.68 4.81 -9.97
C ILE A 199 -14.87 4.63 -10.90
N LYS A 200 -15.60 5.73 -11.16
CA LYS A 200 -16.73 5.72 -12.10
C LYS A 200 -16.26 5.47 -13.54
N ASN A 201 -15.27 6.25 -13.98
CA ASN A 201 -14.79 6.26 -15.37
C ASN A 201 -13.47 5.49 -15.49
N LEU A 202 -13.55 4.16 -15.46
CA LEU A 202 -12.40 3.30 -15.75
C LEU A 202 -12.27 3.06 -17.26
N PRO A 203 -11.03 2.94 -17.78
CA PRO A 203 -10.85 2.48 -19.15
C PRO A 203 -11.54 1.13 -19.38
N LYS A 204 -12.06 0.90 -20.59
CA LYS A 204 -12.85 -0.31 -20.93
C LYS A 204 -12.16 -1.62 -20.55
N LYS A 205 -10.82 -1.68 -20.61
CA LYS A 205 -10.03 -2.85 -20.20
C LYS A 205 -10.31 -3.31 -18.77
N PHE A 206 -10.66 -2.40 -17.87
CA PHE A 206 -10.95 -2.71 -16.46
C PHE A 206 -12.42 -3.05 -16.18
N ALA A 207 -13.29 -3.00 -17.19
CA ALA A 207 -14.74 -3.18 -17.00
C ALA A 207 -15.09 -4.55 -16.44
N LEU A 208 -14.52 -5.64 -16.99
CA LEU A 208 -14.77 -7.00 -16.51
C LEU A 208 -14.33 -7.20 -15.05
N LEU A 209 -13.18 -6.64 -14.66
CA LEU A 209 -12.72 -6.72 -13.28
C LEU A 209 -13.63 -5.92 -12.35
N LYS A 210 -14.09 -4.73 -12.77
CA LYS A 210 -15.05 -3.93 -12.00
C LYS A 210 -16.38 -4.66 -11.81
N GLU A 211 -16.90 -5.27 -12.87
CA GLU A 211 -18.14 -6.05 -12.84
C GLU A 211 -18.00 -7.23 -11.87
N TYR A 212 -16.94 -8.03 -12.02
CA TYR A 212 -16.66 -9.14 -11.11
C TYR A 212 -16.61 -8.69 -9.64
N LEU A 213 -15.86 -7.62 -9.34
CA LEU A 213 -15.71 -7.11 -7.98
C LEU A 213 -17.01 -6.49 -7.41
N SER A 214 -17.91 -5.99 -8.27
CA SER A 214 -19.19 -5.40 -7.83
C SER A 214 -20.24 -6.46 -7.47
N ASN A 215 -20.03 -7.71 -7.89
CA ASN A 215 -20.93 -8.84 -7.65
C ASN A 215 -20.54 -9.67 -6.41
N LEU A 216 -19.60 -9.20 -5.59
CA LEU A 216 -19.12 -9.82 -4.34
C LEU A 216 -19.64 -9.11 -3.07
#